data_AF-A0AAN0VBB8-F1
#
_entry.id   AF-A0AAN0VBB8-F1
#
_cell.length_a   1.000
_cell.length_b   1.000
_cell.length_c   1.000
_cell.angle_alpha   90.00
_cell.angle_beta   90.00
_cell.angle_gamma   90.00
#
_symmetry.space_group_name_H-M   'P 1'
#
loop_
_entity.id
_entity.type
_entity.pdbx_description
1 polymer ?
#
loop_
_entity_poly.entity_id
_entity_poly.type
_entity_poly.pdbx_seq_one_letter_code
_entity_poly.pdbx_strand_id
1 'polypeptide(L)' 'MSRDAKDTVYCSIQMPISQGRELLELIARLRALGEHPSLEPVFQEAQGELEMSIEFVERMLAGEGALGQTPL' A
#
# COMPACT_ATOMS: atom_id res chain seq x y z
N MET A 1 12.19 -8.57 -28.38
CA MET A 1 11.33 -8.07 -27.29
C MET A 1 11.82 -8.72 -25.99
N SER A 2 12.21 -7.91 -25.01
CA SER A 2 13.02 -8.29 -23.85
C SER A 2 12.42 -9.41 -23.01
N ARG A 3 13.27 -10.35 -22.57
CA ARG A 3 12.96 -11.39 -21.59
C ARG A 3 13.41 -10.87 -20.23
N ASP A 4 12.51 -10.27 -19.45
CA ASP A 4 12.71 -10.04 -18.00
C ASP A 4 11.37 -10.09 -17.21
N ALA A 5 10.31 -10.62 -17.83
CA ALA A 5 9.02 -10.84 -17.18
C ALA A 5 8.92 -12.26 -16.57
N LYS A 6 9.92 -12.69 -15.81
CA LYS A 6 9.95 -14.03 -15.22
C LYS A 6 10.20 -13.94 -13.71
N ASP A 7 9.20 -14.41 -12.96
CA ASP A 7 9.21 -14.66 -11.51
C ASP A 7 8.75 -13.51 -10.59
N THR A 8 7.93 -12.58 -11.08
CA THR A 8 7.23 -11.59 -10.23
C THR A 8 5.87 -12.13 -9.77
N VAL A 9 5.58 -12.01 -8.47
CA VAL A 9 4.27 -12.32 -7.88
C VAL A 9 3.46 -11.02 -7.75
N TYR A 10 2.23 -11.01 -8.27
CA TYR A 10 1.31 -9.88 -8.11
C TYR A 10 0.25 -10.22 -7.06
N CYS A 11 0.09 -9.35 -6.06
CA CYS A 11 -0.89 -9.50 -4.99
C CYS A 11 -1.82 -8.29 -4.96
N SER A 12 -3.12 -8.53 -5.16
CA SER A 12 -4.16 -7.54 -4.86
C SER A 12 -4.76 -7.87 -3.49
N ILE A 13 -4.55 -7.00 -2.51
CA ILE A 13 -4.98 -7.20 -1.12
C ILE A 13 -5.98 -6.10 -0.77
N GLN A 14 -7.15 -6.48 -0.26
CA GLN A 14 -8.17 -5.59 0.27
C GLN A 14 -8.41 -5.89 1.74
N MET A 15 -8.53 -4.85 2.56
CA MET A 15 -8.78 -4.98 3.99
C MET A 15 -9.47 -3.73 4.55
N PRO A 16 -10.15 -3.82 5.72
CA PRO A 16 -10.59 -2.64 6.46
C PRO A 16 -9.43 -1.73 6.86
N ILE A 17 -9.67 -0.42 7.00
CA ILE A 17 -8.65 0.57 7.37
C ILE A 17 -7.91 0.17 8.67
N SER A 18 -8.62 -0.38 9.66
CA SER A 18 -8.01 -0.82 10.91
C SER A 18 -6.96 -1.92 10.69
N GLN A 19 -7.22 -2.87 9.80
CA GLN A 19 -6.27 -3.93 9.44
C GLN A 19 -5.12 -3.37 8.58
N GLY A 20 -5.40 -2.39 7.71
CA GLY A 20 -4.37 -1.69 6.94
C GLY A 20 -3.38 -0.98 7.84
N ARG A 21 -3.87 -0.29 8.88
CA ARG A 21 -3.04 0.39 9.89
C ARG A 21 -2.20 -0.61 10.71
N GLU A 22 -2.79 -1.72 11.12
CA GLU A 22 -2.06 -2.79 11.82
C GLU A 22 -0.96 -3.41 10.95
N LEU A 23 -1.25 -3.69 9.67
CA LEU A 23 -0.27 -4.22 8.72
C LEU A 23 0.86 -3.22 8.46
N LEU A 24 0.55 -1.93 8.34
CA LEU A 24 1.52 -0.86 8.19
C LEU A 24 2.50 -0.82 9.37
N GLU A 25 1.99 -0.89 10.62
CA GLU A 25 2.83 -0.96 11.82
C GLU A 25 3.71 -2.22 11.83
N LEU A 26 3.16 -3.37 11.43
CA LEU A 26 3.91 -4.62 11.35
C LEU A 26 5.06 -4.51 10.34
N ILE A 27 4.82 -3.97 9.15
CA ILE A 27 5.87 -3.78 8.13
C ILE A 27 6.96 -2.86 8.65
N ALA A 28 6.61 -1.73 9.27
CA ALA A 28 7.59 -0.82 9.86
C ALA A 28 8.48 -1.51 10.91
N ARG A 29 7.89 -2.39 11.74
CA ARG A 29 8.66 -3.20 12.71
C ARG A 29 9.57 -4.21 12.03
N LEU A 30 9.10 -4.92 11.00
CA LEU A 30 9.91 -5.89 10.25
C LEU A 30 11.12 -5.22 9.59
N ARG A 31 10.94 -4.03 9.00
CA ARG A 31 12.03 -3.22 8.44
C ARG A 31 13.03 -2.79 9.52
N ALA A 32 12.54 -2.31 10.66
CA ALA A 32 13.39 -1.88 11.77
C ALA A 32 14.22 -3.03 12.37
N LEU A 33 13.68 -4.25 12.39
CA LEU A 33 14.40 -5.46 12.83
C LEU A 33 15.51 -5.86 11.85
N GLY A 34 15.33 -5.60 10.54
CA GLY A 34 16.36 -5.86 9.53
C GLY A 34 16.69 -7.35 9.31
N GLU A 35 15.85 -8.26 9.79
CA GLU A 35 16.08 -9.71 9.73
C GLU A 35 15.85 -10.31 8.33
N HIS A 36 15.25 -9.54 7.42
CA HIS A 36 14.90 -9.98 6.06
C HIS A 36 15.42 -9.00 4.99
N PRO A 37 16.75 -8.90 4.79
CA PRO A 37 17.33 -7.92 3.87
C PRO A 37 16.89 -8.10 2.41
N SER A 38 16.58 -9.33 1.99
CA SER A 38 16.05 -9.61 0.64
C SER A 38 14.61 -9.10 0.44
N LEU A 39 13.87 -8.86 1.52
CA LEU A 39 12.50 -8.34 1.49
C LEU A 39 12.44 -6.83 1.75
N GLU A 40 13.55 -6.17 2.08
CA GLU A 40 13.54 -4.72 2.33
C GLU A 40 12.94 -3.90 1.17
N PRO A 41 13.24 -4.18 -0.11
CA PRO A 41 12.59 -3.47 -1.23
C PRO A 41 11.08 -3.70 -1.26
N VAL A 42 10.64 -4.93 -0.97
CA VAL A 42 9.22 -5.31 -0.93
C VAL A 42 8.51 -4.65 0.24
N PHE A 43 9.14 -4.58 1.42
CA PHE A 43 8.58 -3.89 2.58
C PHE A 43 8.49 -2.38 2.36
N GLN A 44 9.49 -1.77 1.73
CA GLN A 44 9.45 -0.35 1.39
C GLN A 44 8.31 -0.04 0.41
N GLU A 45 8.14 -0.85 -0.64
CA GLU A 45 7.04 -0.69 -1.60
C GLU A 45 5.68 -0.93 -0.92
N ALA A 46 5.52 -2.03 -0.18
CA ALA A 46 4.28 -2.35 0.53
C ALA A 46 3.89 -1.25 1.52
N GLN A 47 4.86 -0.69 2.26
CA GLN A 47 4.61 0.42 3.17
C GLN A 47 4.07 1.65 2.44
N GLY A 48 4.72 2.06 1.34
CA GLY A 48 4.28 3.23 0.57
C GLY A 48 2.90 3.04 -0.07
N GLU A 49 2.65 1.87 -0.66
CA GLU A 49 1.35 1.53 -1.25
C GLU A 49 0.22 1.50 -0.20
N LEU A 50 0.49 0.94 0.98
CA LEU A 50 -0.46 0.91 2.09
C LEU A 50 -0.75 2.32 2.62
N GLU A 51 0.27 3.16 2.82
CA GLU A 51 0.11 4.55 3.25
C GLU A 51 -0.77 5.35 2.28
N MET A 52 -0.47 5.28 0.97
CA MET A 52 -1.25 5.95 -0.07
C MET A 52 -2.70 5.43 -0.12
N SER A 53 -2.89 4.11 -0.04
CA SER A 53 -4.22 3.50 -0.08
C SER A 53 -5.07 3.90 1.13
N ILE A 54 -4.48 3.90 2.33
CA ILE A 54 -5.15 4.36 3.55
C ILE A 54 -5.53 5.83 3.44
N GLU A 55 -4.59 6.71 3.05
CA GLU A 55 -4.86 8.14 2.86
C GLU A 55 -6.02 8.36 1.88
N PHE A 56 -6.00 7.65 0.74
CA PHE A 56 -7.05 7.74 -0.26
C PHE A 56 -8.43 7.39 0.32
N VAL A 57 -8.54 6.25 1.02
CA VAL A 57 -9.82 5.84 1.62
C VAL A 57 -10.26 6.81 2.71
N GLU A 58 -9.34 7.32 3.52
CA GLU A 58 -9.66 8.30 4.58
C GLU A 58 -10.19 9.61 4.00
N ARG A 59 -9.60 10.12 2.92
CA ARG A 59 -10.08 11.31 2.21
C ARG A 59 -11.45 11.08 1.57
N MET A 60 -11.68 9.88 1.03
CA MET A 60 -13.00 9.49 0.51
C MET A 60 -14.06 9.48 1.62
N LEU A 61 -13.73 8.94 2.81
CA LEU A 61 -14.63 8.90 3.97
C LEU A 61 -14.84 10.28 4.61
N ALA A 62 -13.83 11.15 4.58
CA ALA A 62 -13.93 12.53 5.04
C ALA A 62 -14.78 13.43 4.12
N GLY A 63 -15.26 12.90 2.98
CA GLY A 63 -16.05 13.66 2.02
C GLY A 63 -15.23 14.57 1.12
N GLU A 64 -13.90 14.48 1.16
CA GLU A 64 -12.99 15.26 0.31
C GLU A 64 -12.94 14.70 -1.13
N GLY A 65 -13.55 13.53 -1.37
CA GLY A 65 -13.66 12.87 -2.66
C GLY A 65 -14.77 13.39 -3.59
N ALA A 66 -15.54 14.42 -3.20
CA ALA A 66 -16.56 15.03 -4.05
C ALA A 66 -16.00 16.10 -5.02
N LEU A 67 -14.81 15.89 -5.58
CA LEU A 67 -14.36 16.67 -6.75
C LEU A 67 -14.75 15.93 -8.03
N GLY A 68 -16.06 15.87 -8.25
CA GLY A 68 -16.70 15.21 -9.37
C GLY A 68 -18.16 15.61 -9.53
N GLN A 69 -18.47 16.91 -9.35
CA GLN A 69 -19.74 17.48 -9.81
C GLN A 69 -19.47 18.81 -10.52
N THR A 70 -19.27 18.73 -11.83
CA THR A 70 -19.73 19.77 -12.74
C THR A 70 -20.54 19.09 -13.84
N PRO A 71 -21.88 19.11 -13.77
CA PRO A 71 -22.66 19.21 -14.99
C PRO A 71 -22.72 20.70 -15.35
N LEU A 72 -22.11 21.08 -16.47
CA LEU A 72 -22.58 22.06 -17.47
C LEU A 72 -21.58 22.06 -18.64
#